data_AF-A0A0D2FV86-F1
#
_entry.id   AF-A0A0D2FV86-F1
#
_cell.length_a   1.000
_cell.length_b   1.000
_cell.length_c   1.000
_cell.angle_alpha   90.00
_cell.angle_beta   90.00
_cell.angle_gamma   90.00
#
_symmetry.space_group_name_H-M   'P 1'
#
loop_
_entity.id
_entity.type
_entity.pdbx_description
1 polymer ?
#
loop_
_entity_poly.entity_id
_entity_poly.type
_entity_poly.pdbx_seq_one_letter_code
_entity_poly.pdbx_strand_id
1 'polypeptide(L)'
;MAEQEQPQQLPEAPFPAPPPFWRHFTIANEEQLKKIETSDAPQEKLPLHLAYLRPPRPPPDSAEFYTAFGQKQVIDPTKPSSLPTEQLLFNPDNPNLNHAVLLSTLTKSLLLNFLELTSVLSLDPTKHEEKMEDIRQLVLNIHVVINMYRPHQARESVKEMLEGILEDGQREIKECIRLKQKAEDFLGDVKRLRTTTALNGAIHENGTSGPQTSQMRKMEEQQRRWKMIHDMTDS
;
A
#
# COMPACT_ATOMS: atom_id res chain seq x y z
N MET A 1 -65.65 -21.57 7.50
CA MET A 1 -64.30 -22.16 7.45
C MET A 1 -63.43 -21.11 6.79
N ALA A 2 -62.61 -20.40 7.57
CA ALA A 2 -61.69 -19.40 7.03
C ALA A 2 -60.37 -20.12 6.73
N GLU A 3 -59.97 -20.11 5.46
CA GLU A 3 -58.68 -20.63 5.00
C GLU A 3 -57.55 -19.88 5.69
N GLN A 4 -56.67 -20.62 6.37
CA GLN A 4 -55.41 -20.10 6.87
C GLN A 4 -54.49 -19.94 5.66
N GLU A 5 -54.29 -18.70 5.22
CA GLU A 5 -53.26 -18.34 4.26
C GLU A 5 -51.89 -18.71 4.85
N GLN A 6 -51.30 -19.80 4.34
CA GLN A 6 -49.91 -20.14 4.63
C GLN A 6 -49.03 -18.98 4.15
N PRO A 7 -48.15 -18.42 5.01
CA PRO A 7 -47.24 -17.37 4.57
C PRO A 7 -46.36 -17.94 3.45
N GLN A 8 -46.51 -17.39 2.24
CA GLN A 8 -45.65 -17.67 1.10
C GLN A 8 -44.19 -17.53 1.53
N GLN A 9 -43.49 -18.66 1.60
CA GLN A 9 -42.03 -18.67 1.74
C GLN A 9 -41.46 -18.06 0.46
N LEU A 10 -41.07 -16.79 0.56
CA LEU A 10 -40.30 -16.10 -0.47
C LEU A 10 -39.03 -16.92 -0.74
N PRO A 11 -38.64 -17.13 -2.01
CA PRO A 11 -37.40 -17.84 -2.33
C PRO A 11 -36.22 -17.14 -1.65
N GLU A 12 -35.45 -17.89 -0.86
CA GLU A 12 -34.23 -17.39 -0.21
C GLU A 12 -33.34 -16.78 -1.28
N ALA A 13 -33.07 -15.48 -1.16
CA ALA A 13 -32.11 -14.81 -2.02
C ALA A 13 -30.74 -15.51 -1.85
N PRO A 14 -29.94 -15.65 -2.92
CA PRO A 14 -28.65 -16.33 -2.87
C PRO A 14 -27.63 -15.65 -1.94
N PHE A 15 -27.92 -14.43 -1.48
CA PHE A 15 -27.09 -13.67 -0.55
C PHE A 15 -27.90 -13.31 0.70
N PRO A 16 -27.27 -13.37 1.89
CA PRO A 16 -27.94 -12.96 3.11
C PRO A 16 -28.34 -11.49 3.04
N ALA A 17 -29.48 -11.16 3.66
CA ALA A 17 -29.87 -9.77 3.84
C ALA A 17 -28.79 -9.01 4.61
N PRO A 18 -28.60 -7.70 4.33
CA PRO A 18 -27.62 -6.90 5.06
C PRO A 18 -27.94 -6.89 6.56
N PRO A 19 -26.91 -6.73 7.43
CA PRO A 19 -27.09 -6.75 8.87
C PRO A 19 -28.14 -5.73 9.35
N PRO A 20 -29.04 -6.09 10.28
CA PRO A 20 -30.23 -5.30 10.61
C PRO A 20 -29.94 -3.88 11.12
N PHE A 21 -28.70 -3.62 11.58
CA PHE A 21 -28.29 -2.31 12.07
C PHE A 21 -28.31 -1.20 11.01
N TRP A 22 -28.32 -1.52 9.71
CA TRP A 22 -28.38 -0.51 8.63
C TRP A 22 -29.61 0.39 8.77
N ARG A 23 -30.71 -0.10 9.35
CA ARG A 23 -31.96 0.65 9.57
C ARG A 23 -31.80 1.82 10.54
N HIS A 24 -30.75 1.81 11.36
CA HIS A 24 -30.48 2.87 12.33
C HIS A 24 -29.68 4.04 11.74
N PHE A 25 -29.14 3.90 10.53
CA PHE A 25 -28.44 4.96 9.79
C PHE A 25 -29.44 5.92 9.15
N THR A 26 -30.05 6.77 9.98
CA THR A 26 -30.97 7.83 9.56
C THR A 26 -30.40 9.19 9.90
N ILE A 27 -30.74 10.21 9.11
CA ILE A 27 -30.28 11.60 9.31
C ILE A 27 -30.62 12.10 10.73
N ALA A 28 -31.82 11.77 11.23
CA ALA A 28 -32.25 12.15 12.57
C ALA A 28 -31.36 11.55 13.67
N ASN A 29 -31.00 10.27 13.55
CA ASN A 29 -30.15 9.59 14.53
C ASN A 29 -28.70 10.12 14.48
N GLU A 30 -28.20 10.46 13.29
CA GLU A 30 -26.87 11.07 13.13
C GLU A 30 -26.80 12.46 13.77
N GLU A 31 -27.83 13.29 13.60
CA GLU A 31 -27.91 14.60 14.26
C GLU A 31 -28.00 14.48 15.77
N GLN A 32 -28.75 13.49 16.28
CA GLN A 32 -28.82 13.19 17.70
C GLN A 32 -27.45 12.76 18.26
N LEU A 33 -26.73 11.90 17.54
CA LEU A 33 -25.38 11.48 17.92
C LEU A 33 -24.42 12.68 17.98
N LYS A 34 -24.43 13.55 16.97
CA LYS A 34 -23.60 14.78 16.93
C LYS A 34 -23.88 15.71 18.10
N LYS A 35 -25.16 15.89 18.47
CA LYS A 35 -25.55 16.71 19.63
C LYS A 35 -25.03 16.13 20.94
N ILE A 36 -25.08 14.82 21.11
CA ILE A 36 -24.57 14.11 22.29
C ILE A 36 -23.04 14.21 22.36
N GLU A 37 -22.34 14.06 21.23
CA GLU A 37 -20.88 14.18 21.15
C GLU A 37 -20.38 15.60 21.45
N THR A 38 -21.16 16.61 21.08
CA THR A 38 -20.83 18.01 21.38
C THR A 38 -21.09 18.38 22.85
N SER A 39 -21.91 17.62 23.57
CA SER A 39 -22.37 17.96 24.92
C SER A 39 -21.49 17.40 26.07
N ASP A 40 -20.36 16.75 25.75
CA ASP A 40 -19.33 16.25 26.70
C ASP A 40 -19.86 15.43 27.90
N ALA A 41 -21.02 14.77 27.75
CA ALA A 41 -21.62 13.96 28.81
C ALA A 41 -20.96 12.57 28.92
N PRO A 42 -20.85 11.99 30.13
CA PRO A 42 -20.23 10.67 30.33
C PRO A 42 -20.88 9.58 29.46
N GLN A 43 -20.11 9.04 28.52
CA GLN A 43 -20.57 8.14 27.45
C GLN A 43 -20.70 6.67 27.90
N GLU A 44 -21.41 6.38 28.99
CA GLU A 44 -21.36 5.00 29.50
C GLU A 44 -22.19 4.01 28.70
N LYS A 45 -23.40 4.36 28.21
CA LYS A 45 -24.20 3.48 27.33
C LYS A 45 -25.15 4.29 26.43
N LEU A 46 -24.80 4.46 25.15
CA LEU A 46 -25.74 5.02 24.17
C LEU A 46 -26.88 4.02 23.92
N PRO A 47 -28.10 4.49 23.65
CA PRO A 47 -29.19 3.65 23.16
C PRO A 47 -28.75 2.84 21.94
N LEU A 48 -29.27 1.61 21.81
CA LEU A 48 -28.81 0.65 20.79
C LEU A 48 -28.81 1.23 19.35
N HIS A 49 -29.83 2.01 18.99
CA HIS A 49 -29.95 2.65 17.68
C HIS A 49 -28.89 3.75 17.42
N LEU A 50 -28.35 4.38 18.46
CA LEU A 50 -27.24 5.34 18.35
C LEU A 50 -25.89 4.65 18.50
N ALA A 51 -25.82 3.54 19.25
CA ALA A 51 -24.59 2.78 19.43
C ALA A 51 -24.10 2.16 18.11
N TYR A 52 -25.01 1.73 17.23
CA TYR A 52 -24.66 1.17 15.91
C TYR A 52 -24.06 2.18 14.93
N LEU A 53 -24.29 3.48 15.14
CA LEU A 53 -23.67 4.54 14.33
C LEU A 53 -22.18 4.70 14.64
N ARG A 54 -21.71 4.17 15.79
CA ARG A 54 -20.31 4.14 16.14
C ARG A 54 -19.69 2.82 15.71
N PRO A 55 -18.45 2.83 15.20
CA PRO A 55 -17.69 1.61 15.03
C PRO A 55 -17.66 0.81 16.33
N PRO A 56 -17.78 -0.52 16.28
CA PRO A 56 -17.60 -1.36 17.46
C PRO A 56 -16.20 -1.13 18.04
N ARG A 57 -16.06 -1.28 19.35
CA ARG A 57 -14.75 -1.25 19.99
C ARG A 57 -13.89 -2.39 19.43
N PRO A 58 -12.57 -2.21 19.33
CA PRO A 58 -11.65 -3.30 19.01
C PRO A 58 -11.90 -4.50 19.94
N PRO A 59 -11.65 -5.73 19.46
CA PRO A 59 -11.65 -6.90 20.33
C PRO A 59 -10.77 -6.65 21.57
N PRO A 60 -11.15 -7.16 22.76
CA PRO A 60 -10.35 -6.98 23.97
C PRO A 60 -8.99 -7.68 23.80
N ASP A 61 -7.95 -7.21 24.48
CA ASP A 61 -6.60 -7.81 24.44
C ASP A 61 -6.58 -9.28 24.90
N SER A 62 -7.62 -9.72 25.64
CA SER A 62 -7.82 -11.12 26.03
C SER A 62 -8.35 -12.01 24.89
N ALA A 63 -8.77 -11.43 23.77
CA ALA A 63 -9.21 -12.18 22.61
C ALA A 63 -7.98 -12.73 21.89
N GLU A 64 -7.80 -14.05 21.94
CA GLU A 64 -6.68 -14.70 21.25
C GLU A 64 -6.97 -14.90 19.75
N PHE A 65 -8.25 -15.03 19.38
CA PHE A 65 -8.67 -15.39 18.03
C PHE A 65 -9.81 -14.50 17.52
N TYR A 66 -9.81 -14.23 16.21
CA TYR A 66 -10.96 -13.68 15.49
C TYR A 66 -11.34 -14.62 14.33
N THR A 67 -12.62 -14.63 13.95
CA THR A 67 -13.08 -15.45 12.82
C THR A 67 -13.05 -14.63 11.54
N ALA A 68 -12.23 -15.05 10.58
CA ALA A 68 -12.22 -14.52 9.22
C ALA A 68 -12.34 -15.67 8.24
N PHE A 69 -13.24 -15.53 7.24
CA PHE A 69 -13.48 -16.55 6.21
C PHE A 69 -13.80 -17.95 6.76
N GLY A 70 -14.47 -18.03 7.92
CA GLY A 70 -14.80 -19.29 8.59
C GLY A 70 -13.62 -19.93 9.35
N GLN A 71 -12.45 -19.30 9.39
CA GLN A 71 -11.27 -19.78 10.11
C GLN A 71 -10.98 -18.89 11.33
N LYS A 72 -10.53 -19.52 12.42
CA LYS A 72 -10.01 -18.82 13.59
C LYS A 72 -8.59 -18.37 13.28
N GLN A 73 -8.37 -17.06 13.26
CA GLN A 73 -7.07 -16.42 13.06
C GLN A 73 -6.58 -15.89 14.40
N VAL A 74 -5.29 -16.07 14.72
CA VAL A 74 -4.69 -15.49 15.92
C VAL A 74 -4.54 -13.98 15.75
N ILE A 75 -4.89 -13.20 16.78
CA ILE A 75 -4.79 -11.73 16.76
C ILE A 75 -3.33 -11.27 16.78
N ASP A 76 -2.47 -11.98 17.51
CA ASP A 76 -1.04 -11.69 17.60
C ASP A 76 -0.28 -12.25 16.37
N PRO A 77 0.28 -11.39 15.49
CA PRO A 77 1.01 -11.84 14.30
C PRO A 77 2.33 -12.52 14.63
N THR A 78 2.80 -12.41 15.88
CA THR A 78 4.08 -12.97 16.34
C THR A 78 3.96 -14.43 16.76
N LYS A 79 2.76 -14.93 17.04
CA LYS A 79 2.53 -16.33 17.37
C LYS A 79 2.27 -17.13 16.08
N PRO A 80 3.00 -18.21 15.81
CA PRO A 80 2.75 -19.06 14.65
C PRO A 80 1.37 -19.70 14.77
N SER A 81 0.39 -19.11 14.08
CA SER A 81 -1.04 -19.44 14.19
C SER A 81 -1.45 -20.76 13.55
N SER A 82 -0.57 -21.46 12.83
CA SER A 82 -1.04 -22.47 11.87
C SER A 82 -1.05 -23.91 12.34
N LEU A 83 -0.28 -24.32 13.36
CA LEU A 83 -0.23 -25.71 13.82
C LEU A 83 0.00 -25.82 15.34
N PRO A 84 -0.57 -26.84 16.01
CA PRO A 84 -0.15 -27.23 17.35
C PRO A 84 1.36 -27.51 17.41
N THR A 85 2.03 -27.12 18.50
CA THR A 85 3.47 -27.33 18.68
C THR A 85 3.87 -28.80 18.54
N GLU A 86 2.99 -29.74 18.89
CA GLU A 86 3.20 -31.19 18.76
C GLU A 86 3.36 -31.66 17.30
N GLN A 87 2.87 -30.88 16.33
CA GLN A 87 2.99 -31.17 14.90
C GLN A 87 4.25 -30.55 14.27
N LEU A 88 5.00 -29.74 15.03
CA LEU A 88 6.22 -29.14 14.50
C LEU A 88 7.38 -30.13 14.57
N LEU A 89 8.06 -30.31 13.44
CA LEU A 89 9.28 -31.11 13.33
C LEU A 89 10.52 -30.35 13.84
N PHE A 90 10.35 -29.10 14.30
CA PHE A 90 11.40 -28.21 14.76
C PHE A 90 10.89 -27.34 15.92
N ASN A 91 11.81 -26.85 16.74
CA ASN A 91 11.49 -25.92 17.82
C ASN A 91 11.47 -24.48 17.29
N PRO A 92 10.30 -23.80 17.28
CA PRO A 92 10.19 -22.43 16.74
C PRO A 92 10.91 -21.39 17.60
N ASP A 93 11.11 -21.65 18.89
CA ASP A 93 11.71 -20.71 19.85
C ASP A 93 13.25 -20.71 19.86
N ASN A 94 13.90 -21.50 18.98
CA ASN A 94 15.35 -21.54 18.95
C ASN A 94 15.93 -20.27 18.30
N PRO A 95 16.71 -19.45 19.03
CA PRO A 95 17.23 -18.17 18.52
C PRO A 95 18.27 -18.32 17.40
N ASN A 96 18.85 -19.51 17.21
CA ASN A 96 19.85 -19.77 16.16
C ASN A 96 19.26 -20.57 14.98
N LEU A 97 17.93 -20.57 14.82
CA LEU A 97 17.28 -21.33 13.77
C LEU A 97 17.59 -20.71 12.40
N ASN A 98 18.44 -21.39 11.62
CA ASN A 98 18.68 -20.99 10.24
C ASN A 98 17.51 -21.45 9.35
N HIS A 99 16.59 -20.52 9.07
CA HIS A 99 15.39 -20.76 8.26
C HIS A 99 15.71 -21.36 6.88
N ALA A 100 16.81 -20.93 6.23
CA ALA A 100 17.19 -21.42 4.92
C ALA A 100 17.64 -22.88 4.96
N VAL A 101 18.45 -23.25 5.96
CA VAL A 101 18.87 -24.64 6.16
C VAL A 101 17.68 -25.52 6.49
N LEU A 102 16.81 -25.08 7.41
CA LEU A 102 15.60 -25.82 7.79
C LEU A 102 14.68 -26.06 6.59
N LEU A 103 14.38 -25.01 5.81
CA LEU A 103 13.56 -25.12 4.60
C LEU A 103 14.20 -26.06 3.57
N SER A 104 15.52 -25.98 3.39
CA SER A 104 16.24 -26.88 2.46
C SER A 104 16.19 -28.34 2.91
N THR A 105 16.24 -28.60 4.21
CA THR A 105 16.15 -29.96 4.76
C THR A 105 14.75 -30.52 4.64
N LEU A 106 13.72 -29.72 4.95
CA LEU A 106 12.32 -30.12 4.82
C LEU A 106 11.93 -30.39 3.36
N THR A 107 12.39 -29.56 2.42
CA THR A 107 12.13 -29.76 0.99
C THR A 107 12.83 -31.00 0.43
N LYS A 108 14.05 -31.31 0.88
CA LYS A 108 14.73 -32.57 0.56
C LYS A 108 13.96 -33.77 1.14
N SER A 109 13.50 -33.69 2.38
CA SER A 109 12.69 -34.74 3.02
C SER A 109 11.35 -34.94 2.31
N LEU A 110 10.71 -33.86 1.84
CA LEU A 110 9.49 -33.91 1.03
C LEU A 110 9.73 -34.62 -0.30
N LEU A 111 10.83 -34.32 -0.99
CA LEU A 111 11.19 -34.98 -2.24
C LEU A 111 11.44 -36.48 -2.04
N LEU A 112 12.13 -36.86 -0.97
CA LEU A 112 12.38 -38.26 -0.63
C LEU A 112 11.07 -39.00 -0.33
N ASN A 113 10.18 -38.43 0.48
CA ASN A 113 8.87 -39.03 0.77
C ASN A 113 7.99 -39.15 -0.48
N PHE A 114 8.06 -38.19 -1.40
CA PHE A 114 7.36 -38.27 -2.68
C PHE A 114 7.91 -39.41 -3.58
N LEU A 115 9.23 -39.62 -3.58
CA LEU A 115 9.85 -40.73 -4.30
C LEU A 115 9.44 -42.07 -3.69
N GLU A 116 9.45 -42.18 -2.36
CA GLU A 116 8.96 -43.36 -1.63
C GLU A 116 7.49 -43.63 -1.92
N LEU A 117 6.63 -42.60 -1.92
CA LEU A 117 5.22 -42.73 -2.29
C LEU A 117 5.08 -43.30 -3.71
N THR A 118 5.87 -42.82 -4.67
CA THR A 118 5.86 -43.33 -6.04
C THR A 118 6.26 -44.81 -6.10
N SER A 119 7.27 -45.20 -5.34
CA SER A 119 7.68 -46.61 -5.21
C SER A 119 6.60 -47.48 -4.54
N VAL A 120 5.96 -46.99 -3.47
CA VAL A 120 4.86 -47.68 -2.79
C VAL A 120 3.68 -47.87 -3.72
N LEU A 121 3.27 -46.82 -4.46
CA LEU A 121 2.18 -46.93 -5.44
C LEU A 121 2.48 -47.92 -6.56
N SER A 122 3.76 -48.10 -6.91
CA SER A 122 4.18 -49.09 -7.91
C SER A 122 4.15 -50.53 -7.41
N LEU A 123 4.36 -50.76 -6.10
CA LEU A 123 4.44 -52.10 -5.50
C LEU A 123 3.11 -52.52 -4.87
N ASP A 124 2.50 -51.65 -4.07
CA ASP A 124 1.25 -51.88 -3.34
C ASP A 124 0.49 -50.55 -3.17
N PRO A 125 -0.49 -50.25 -4.06
CA PRO A 125 -1.27 -49.02 -4.01
C PRO A 125 -2.10 -48.84 -2.73
N THR A 126 -2.33 -49.90 -1.95
CA THR A 126 -3.19 -49.83 -0.76
C THR A 126 -2.50 -49.17 0.43
N LYS A 127 -1.16 -49.08 0.43
CA LYS A 127 -0.34 -48.57 1.54
C LYS A 127 0.10 -47.10 1.38
N HIS A 128 -0.59 -46.33 0.54
CA HIS A 128 -0.21 -44.94 0.26
C HIS A 128 -0.53 -43.97 1.42
N GLU A 129 -1.43 -44.34 2.33
CA GLU A 129 -1.99 -43.46 3.37
C GLU A 129 -0.91 -42.91 4.33
N GLU A 130 0.00 -43.76 4.79
CA GLU A 130 1.10 -43.38 5.70
C GLU A 130 2.01 -42.32 5.06
N LYS A 131 2.41 -42.54 3.81
CA LYS A 131 3.27 -41.60 3.08
C LYS A 131 2.56 -40.30 2.70
N MET A 132 1.24 -40.35 2.48
CA MET A 132 0.43 -39.16 2.26
C MET A 132 0.36 -38.28 3.51
N GLU A 133 0.22 -38.87 4.70
CA GLU A 133 0.23 -38.11 5.95
C GLU A 133 1.62 -37.52 6.24
N ASP A 134 2.71 -38.26 6.01
CA ASP A 134 4.07 -37.74 6.11
C ASP A 134 4.28 -36.51 5.20
N ILE A 135 3.84 -36.59 3.94
CA ILE A 135 3.92 -35.48 2.98
C ILE A 135 3.08 -34.29 3.46
N ARG A 136 1.86 -34.53 3.94
CA ARG A 136 1.00 -33.49 4.50
C ARG A 136 1.68 -32.78 5.66
N GLN A 137 2.26 -33.53 6.58
CA GLN A 137 2.99 -33.01 7.72
C GLN A 137 4.19 -32.15 7.31
N LEU A 138 4.98 -32.61 6.33
CA LEU A 138 6.13 -31.88 5.79
C LEU A 138 5.71 -30.56 5.14
N VAL A 139 4.64 -30.55 4.34
CA VAL A 139 4.13 -29.33 3.68
C VAL A 139 3.61 -28.33 4.70
N LEU A 140 2.88 -28.79 5.72
CA LEU A 140 2.41 -27.93 6.82
C LEU A 140 3.60 -27.29 7.57
N ASN A 141 4.64 -28.06 7.86
CA ASN A 141 5.86 -27.56 8.51
C ASN A 141 6.60 -26.54 7.62
N ILE A 142 6.72 -26.79 6.32
CA ILE A 142 7.30 -25.84 5.36
C ILE A 142 6.54 -24.51 5.38
N HIS A 143 5.20 -24.57 5.41
CA HIS A 143 4.37 -23.37 5.48
C HIS A 143 4.62 -22.56 6.76
N VAL A 144 4.77 -23.23 7.91
CA VAL A 144 5.14 -22.56 9.16
C VAL A 144 6.50 -21.86 9.03
N VAL A 145 7.51 -22.53 8.49
CA VAL A 145 8.85 -21.95 8.30
C VAL A 145 8.81 -20.71 7.42
N ILE A 146 8.04 -20.76 6.33
CA ILE A 146 7.84 -19.60 5.44
C ILE A 146 7.16 -18.46 6.19
N ASN A 147 6.12 -18.77 6.98
CA ASN A 147 5.40 -17.77 7.76
C ASN A 147 6.28 -17.10 8.81
N MET A 148 7.16 -17.85 9.48
CA MET A 148 8.13 -17.27 10.41
C MET A 148 9.11 -16.29 9.73
N TYR A 149 9.37 -16.44 8.44
CA TYR A 149 10.25 -15.55 7.68
C TYR A 149 9.52 -14.28 7.16
N ARG A 150 8.19 -14.24 7.17
CA ARG A 150 7.39 -13.09 6.68
C ARG A 150 7.73 -11.76 7.36
N PRO A 151 7.91 -11.68 8.70
CA PRO A 151 8.27 -10.41 9.34
C PRO A 151 9.62 -9.87 8.87
N HIS A 152 10.60 -10.75 8.63
CA HIS A 152 11.89 -10.35 8.07
C HIS A 152 11.73 -9.86 6.64
N GLN A 153 11.00 -10.58 5.79
CA GLN A 153 10.70 -10.17 4.41
C GLN A 153 10.03 -8.80 4.35
N ALA A 154 9.05 -8.53 5.23
CA ALA A 154 8.36 -7.25 5.27
C ALA A 154 9.31 -6.10 5.64
N ARG A 155 10.24 -6.32 6.59
CA ARG A 155 11.25 -5.32 6.97
C ARG A 155 12.21 -5.00 5.82
N GLU A 156 12.72 -6.03 5.13
CA GLU A 156 13.60 -5.80 3.98
C GLU A 156 12.86 -5.11 2.82
N SER A 157 11.59 -5.46 2.58
CA SER A 157 10.77 -4.77 1.58
C SER A 157 10.54 -3.30 1.90
N VAL A 158 10.30 -2.96 3.18
CA VAL A 158 10.19 -1.55 3.62
C VAL A 158 11.52 -0.82 3.47
N LYS A 159 12.63 -1.48 3.81
CA LYS A 159 13.97 -0.91 3.64
C LYS A 159 14.25 -0.59 2.18
N GLU A 160 14.00 -1.53 1.27
CA GLU A 160 14.16 -1.33 -0.18
C GLU A 160 13.28 -0.17 -0.68
N MET A 161 12.03 -0.07 -0.22
CA MET A 161 11.15 1.06 -0.53
C MET A 161 11.74 2.40 -0.07
N LEU A 162 12.28 2.46 1.15
CA LEU A 162 12.88 3.67 1.71
C LEU A 162 14.19 4.05 0.99
N GLU A 163 15.00 3.07 0.60
CA GLU A 163 16.19 3.28 -0.22
C GLU A 163 15.80 3.88 -1.58
N GLY A 164 14.76 3.38 -2.24
CA GLY A 164 14.22 3.97 -3.47
C GLY A 164 13.77 5.42 -3.30
N ILE A 165 13.04 5.72 -2.22
CA ILE A 165 12.61 7.11 -1.91
C ILE A 165 13.82 8.03 -1.71
N LEU A 166 14.88 7.54 -1.05
CA LEU A 166 16.10 8.31 -0.84
C LEU A 166 16.84 8.58 -2.15
N GLU A 167 16.94 7.58 -3.03
CA GLU A 167 17.56 7.71 -4.35
C GLU A 167 16.81 8.72 -5.23
N ASP A 168 15.49 8.68 -5.22
CA ASP A 168 14.65 9.63 -5.95
C ASP A 168 14.79 11.05 -5.39
N GLY A 169 14.78 11.20 -4.07
CA GLY A 169 15.03 12.50 -3.43
C GLY A 169 16.42 13.06 -3.78
N GLN A 170 17.46 12.23 -3.82
CA GLN A 170 18.79 12.66 -4.25
C GLN A 170 18.83 13.06 -5.73
N ARG A 171 18.09 12.36 -6.59
CA ARG A 171 17.97 12.70 -8.01
C ARG A 171 17.27 14.05 -8.19
N GLU A 172 16.18 14.27 -7.49
CA GLU A 172 15.44 15.53 -7.52
C GLU A 172 16.31 16.70 -7.06
N ILE A 173 17.05 16.54 -5.95
CA ILE A 173 17.98 17.57 -5.47
C ILE A 173 19.05 17.90 -6.52
N LYS A 174 19.64 16.89 -7.17
CA LYS A 174 20.64 17.09 -8.24
C LYS A 174 20.04 17.86 -9.42
N GLU A 175 18.81 17.54 -9.82
CA GLU A 175 18.12 18.27 -10.88
C GLU A 175 17.79 19.71 -10.47
N CYS A 176 17.34 19.96 -9.24
CA CYS A 176 17.13 21.30 -8.73
C CYS A 176 18.42 22.13 -8.74
N ILE A 177 19.55 21.55 -8.32
CA ILE A 177 20.86 22.23 -8.36
C ILE A 177 21.25 22.55 -9.82
N ARG A 178 21.06 21.61 -10.75
CA ARG A 178 21.35 21.81 -12.17
C ARG A 178 20.48 22.92 -12.78
N LEU A 179 19.18 22.93 -12.48
CA LEU A 179 18.25 23.96 -12.93
C LEU A 179 18.59 25.33 -12.34
N LYS A 180 18.95 25.39 -11.05
CA LYS A 180 19.41 26.61 -10.39
C LYS A 180 20.65 27.18 -11.10
N GLN A 181 21.66 26.35 -11.39
CA GLN A 181 22.86 26.78 -12.11
C GLN A 181 22.50 27.34 -13.48
N LYS A 182 21.67 26.62 -14.26
CA LYS A 182 21.22 27.08 -15.58
C LYS A 182 20.47 28.42 -15.50
N ALA A 183 19.67 28.64 -14.45
CA ALA A 183 18.97 29.90 -14.22
C ALA A 183 19.93 31.05 -13.83
N GLU A 184 20.94 30.78 -13.00
CA GLU A 184 21.98 31.74 -12.65
C GLU A 184 22.83 32.14 -13.87
N ASP A 185 23.22 31.17 -14.70
CA ASP A 185 23.95 31.39 -15.94
C ASP A 185 23.13 32.27 -16.90
N PHE A 186 21.85 31.93 -17.09
CA PHE A 186 20.92 32.71 -17.91
C PHE A 186 20.76 34.15 -17.41
N LEU A 187 20.61 34.34 -16.09
CA LEU A 187 20.52 35.67 -15.49
C LEU A 187 21.84 36.46 -15.69
N GLY A 188 22.99 35.78 -15.63
CA GLY A 188 24.29 36.31 -15.96
C GLY A 188 24.38 36.82 -17.41
N ASP A 189 23.91 36.02 -18.36
CA ASP A 189 23.89 36.37 -19.79
C ASP A 189 22.96 37.55 -20.08
N VAL A 190 21.76 37.57 -19.49
CA VAL A 190 20.83 38.72 -19.61
C VAL A 190 21.46 39.99 -19.04
N LYS A 191 22.15 39.90 -17.89
CA LYS A 191 22.87 41.04 -17.31
C LYS A 191 23.97 41.54 -18.26
N ARG A 192 24.75 40.64 -18.86
CA ARG A 192 25.78 40.99 -19.86
C ARG A 192 25.17 41.69 -21.06
N LEU A 193 24.06 41.17 -21.60
CA LEU A 193 23.34 41.76 -22.74
C LEU A 193 22.77 43.15 -22.45
N ARG A 194 22.28 43.39 -21.23
CA ARG A 194 21.84 44.73 -20.79
C ARG A 194 23.01 45.72 -20.74
N THR A 195 24.17 45.25 -20.30
CA THR A 195 25.37 46.10 -20.17
C THR A 195 25.93 46.48 -21.55
N THR A 196 25.95 45.55 -22.51
CA THR A 196 26.35 45.84 -23.90
C THR A 196 25.35 46.74 -24.62
N THR A 197 24.05 46.60 -24.35
CA THR A 197 23.01 47.49 -24.89
C THR A 197 23.14 48.91 -24.32
N ALA A 198 23.46 49.06 -23.03
CA ALA A 198 23.72 50.37 -22.41
C ALA A 198 24.98 51.05 -22.97
N LEU A 199 26.04 50.28 -23.25
CA LEU A 199 27.25 50.77 -23.90
C LEU A 199 27.00 51.18 -25.37
N ASN A 200 26.21 50.42 -26.13
CA ASN A 200 25.84 50.77 -27.51
C ASN A 200 24.82 51.93 -27.58
N GLY A 201 23.96 52.10 -26.58
CA GLY A 201 23.02 53.22 -26.49
C GLY A 201 23.70 54.57 -26.23
N ALA A 202 24.85 54.58 -25.55
CA ALA A 202 25.66 55.79 -25.32
C ALA A 202 26.42 56.27 -26.59
N ILE A 203 26.54 55.43 -27.63
CA ILE A 203 27.23 55.77 -28.89
C ILE A 203 26.25 56.44 -29.91
N HIS A 204 24.94 56.42 -29.65
CA HIS A 204 23.92 56.93 -30.59
C HIS A 204 23.16 58.18 -30.10
N GLU A 205 23.78 59.07 -29.33
CA GLU A 205 23.30 60.46 -29.15
C GLU A 205 23.79 61.35 -30.30
N ASN A 206 23.39 61.06 -31.54
CA ASN A 206 23.18 62.08 -32.57
C ASN A 206 22.54 61.45 -33.80
N GLY A 207 21.27 61.77 -34.05
CA GLY A 207 20.59 61.31 -35.26
C GLY A 207 19.09 61.19 -35.07
N THR A 208 18.38 62.30 -35.28
CA THR A 208 16.92 62.39 -35.38
C THR A 208 16.39 61.37 -36.38
N SER A 209 15.84 60.26 -35.90
CA SER A 209 15.11 59.29 -36.73
C SER A 209 13.68 59.17 -36.23
N GLY A 210 12.73 59.24 -37.17
CA GLY A 210 11.31 59.40 -36.89
C GLY A 210 10.70 58.30 -36.02
N PRO A 211 9.57 58.59 -35.33
CA PRO A 211 8.99 57.72 -34.30
C PRO A 211 8.58 56.33 -34.80
N GLN A 212 8.26 56.18 -36.10
CA GLN A 212 7.84 54.90 -36.67
C GLN A 212 8.97 53.88 -36.84
N THR A 213 10.15 54.29 -37.29
CA THR A 213 11.28 53.37 -37.54
C THR A 213 11.85 52.82 -36.23
N SER A 214 11.83 53.63 -35.17
CA SER A 214 12.22 53.22 -33.81
C SER A 214 11.23 52.23 -33.19
N GLN A 215 9.93 52.39 -33.44
CA GLN A 215 8.91 51.44 -32.99
C GLN A 215 9.01 50.10 -33.72
N MET A 216 9.28 50.14 -35.03
CA MET A 216 9.38 48.93 -35.85
C MET A 216 10.58 48.07 -35.45
N ARG A 217 11.75 48.68 -35.17
CA ARG A 217 12.92 47.96 -34.63
C ARG A 217 12.66 47.36 -33.24
N LYS A 218 11.99 48.10 -32.35
CA LYS A 218 11.59 47.58 -31.04
C LYS A 218 10.63 46.39 -31.15
N MET A 219 9.72 46.42 -32.11
CA MET A 219 8.78 45.33 -32.36
C MET A 219 9.48 44.07 -32.90
N GLU A 220 10.45 44.23 -33.80
CA GLU A 220 11.26 43.11 -34.30
C GLU A 220 12.12 42.48 -33.20
N GLU A 221 12.71 43.29 -32.31
CA GLU A 221 13.47 42.78 -31.15
C GLU A 221 12.55 42.01 -30.19
N GLN A 222 11.34 42.50 -29.94
CA GLN A 222 10.35 41.80 -29.12
C GLN A 222 9.91 40.48 -29.77
N GLN A 223 9.70 40.45 -31.08
CA GLN A 223 9.35 39.23 -31.82
C GLN A 223 10.48 38.20 -31.80
N ARG A 224 11.75 38.61 -31.89
CA ARG A 224 12.89 37.70 -31.76
C ARG A 224 13.02 37.12 -30.36
N ARG A 225 12.80 37.93 -29.32
CA ARG A 225 12.77 37.47 -27.93
C ARG A 225 11.65 36.47 -27.69
N TRP A 226 10.47 36.73 -28.24
CA TRP A 226 9.33 35.81 -28.18
C TRP A 226 9.60 34.48 -28.89
N LYS A 227 10.25 34.50 -30.06
CA LYS A 227 10.63 33.26 -30.76
C LYS A 227 11.64 32.43 -29.96
N MET A 228 12.63 33.07 -29.34
CA MET A 228 13.65 32.36 -28.57
C MET A 228 13.10 31.71 -27.29
N ILE A 229 12.09 32.33 -26.65
CA ILE A 229 11.36 31.73 -25.52
C ILE A 229 10.55 30.51 -25.98
N HIS A 230 9.94 30.58 -27.16
CA HIS A 230 9.11 29.49 -27.66
C HIS A 230 9.94 28.27 -28.06
N ASP A 231 11.06 28.48 -28.75
CA ASP A 231 11.99 27.44 -29.18
C ASP A 231 12.63 26.66 -28.00
N MET A 232 12.72 27.29 -26.82
CA MET A 232 13.21 26.67 -25.58
C MET A 232 12.13 25.94 -24.77
N THR A 233 10.84 26.16 -25.06
CA THR A 233 9.73 25.49 -24.37
C THR A 233 9.42 24.13 -25.03
N ASP A 234 9.78 23.96 -26.31
CA ASP A 234 9.56 22.75 -27.10
C ASP A 234 10.78 21.80 -27.16
N SER A 235 11.86 22.04 -26.39
CA SER A 235 13.05 21.16 -26.25
C SER A 235 13.37 20.84 -24.80
#